data_AF-A0A8T4D7Y0-F1
#
_entry.id   AF-A0A8T4D7Y0-F1
#
_cell.length_a   1.000
_cell.length_b   1.000
_cell.length_c   1.000
_cell.angle_alpha   90.00
_cell.angle_beta   90.00
_cell.angle_gamma   90.00
#
_symmetry.space_group_name_H-M   'P 1'
#
loop_
_entity.id
_entity.type
_entity.pdbx_description
1 polymer ?
#
loop_
_entity_poly.entity_id
_entity_poly.type
_entity_poly.pdbx_seq_one_letter_code
_entity_poly.pdbx_strand_id
1 'polypeptide(L)'
;MDTDANSRLFENSSFEIHEEPFYLPQGNEIALFEAAYKNKLPVMLKGPTGSGKTRLVEYMAWKLGRPLFTVACHDGLSGNDLTGRYLIKGDEVVWIDGPLLMALKSGGIVYLDEVVEARKDT
;
A
#
# COMPACT_ATOMS: atom_id res chain seq x y z
N MET A 1 -19.22 -16.99 4.34
CA MET A 1 -19.60 -17.24 2.94
C MET A 1 -19.86 -15.87 2.35
N ASP A 2 -18.86 -15.31 1.66
CA ASP A 2 -18.94 -14.16 0.73
C ASP A 2 -17.50 -13.71 0.43
N THR A 3 -16.74 -14.61 -0.19
CA THR A 3 -15.29 -14.45 -0.42
C THR A 3 -14.95 -14.30 -1.91
N ASP A 4 -15.94 -14.45 -2.81
CA ASP A 4 -15.71 -14.66 -4.25
C ASP A 4 -15.52 -13.36 -5.08
N ALA A 5 -15.99 -12.22 -4.59
CA ALA A 5 -15.81 -10.94 -5.29
C ALA A 5 -14.41 -10.37 -5.05
N ASN A 6 -13.94 -10.41 -3.81
CA ASN A 6 -12.61 -9.92 -3.46
C ASN A 6 -11.53 -10.85 -4.01
N SER A 7 -11.66 -12.19 -3.88
CA SER A 7 -10.67 -13.15 -4.38
C SER A 7 -10.34 -12.95 -5.86
N ARG A 8 -11.36 -12.73 -6.71
CA ARG A 8 -11.17 -12.46 -8.15
C ARG A 8 -10.57 -11.09 -8.45
N LEU A 9 -10.82 -10.08 -7.61
CA LEU A 9 -10.17 -8.78 -7.77
C LEU A 9 -8.68 -8.89 -7.39
N PHE A 10 -8.36 -9.59 -6.31
CA PHE A 10 -6.99 -9.90 -5.91
C PHE A 10 -6.22 -10.74 -6.93
N GLU A 11 -6.82 -11.81 -7.47
CA GLU A 11 -6.16 -12.66 -8.48
C GLU A 11 -5.80 -11.88 -9.75
N ASN A 12 -6.51 -10.80 -10.05
CA ASN A 12 -6.32 -9.99 -11.26
C ASN A 12 -5.49 -8.71 -11.04
N SER A 13 -5.04 -8.43 -9.81
CA SER A 13 -4.25 -7.24 -9.50
C SER A 13 -2.85 -7.62 -9.01
N SER A 14 -1.87 -7.51 -9.90
CA SER A 14 -0.46 -7.82 -9.62
C SER A 14 0.17 -6.73 -8.73
N PHE A 15 -0.07 -6.80 -7.42
CA PHE A 15 0.60 -5.95 -6.42
C PHE A 15 2.03 -6.40 -6.12
N GLU A 16 2.45 -7.55 -6.65
CA GLU A 16 3.78 -8.09 -6.49
C GLU A 16 4.76 -7.42 -7.46
N ILE A 17 5.95 -7.10 -6.95
CA ILE A 17 7.06 -6.59 -7.75
C ILE A 17 8.01 -7.77 -7.97
N HIS A 18 8.04 -8.30 -9.19
CA HIS A 18 8.86 -9.48 -9.53
C HIS A 18 10.27 -9.12 -10.01
N GLU A 19 10.42 -7.97 -10.68
CA GLU A 19 11.71 -7.49 -11.18
C GLU A 19 12.32 -6.50 -10.21
N GLU A 20 13.64 -6.57 -10.02
CA GLU A 20 14.37 -5.65 -9.13
C GLU A 20 14.25 -4.21 -9.64
N PRO A 21 13.57 -3.31 -8.90
CA PRO A 21 13.52 -1.90 -9.26
C PRO A 21 14.89 -1.27 -9.06
N PHE A 22 15.38 -0.50 -10.03
CA PHE A 22 16.62 0.25 -9.82
C PHE A 22 16.46 1.26 -8.67
N TYR A 23 17.29 1.12 -7.64
CA TYR A 23 17.41 2.07 -6.53
C TYR A 23 18.88 2.22 -6.14
N LEU A 24 19.36 3.46 -6.00
CA LEU A 24 20.72 3.75 -5.58
C LEU A 24 20.73 4.23 -4.12
N PRO A 25 21.21 3.41 -3.17
CA PRO A 25 21.26 3.80 -1.76
C PRO A 25 22.17 5.01 -1.55
N GLN A 26 21.73 5.95 -0.73
CA GLN A 26 22.46 7.16 -0.34
C GLN A 26 23.03 7.07 1.09
N GLY A 27 22.55 6.13 1.90
CA GLY A 27 22.97 5.94 3.28
C GLY A 27 22.59 4.56 3.82
N ASN A 28 22.05 4.53 5.04
CA ASN A 28 21.66 3.30 5.74
C ASN A 28 20.14 3.02 5.68
N GLU A 29 19.40 3.71 4.82
CA GLU A 29 17.94 3.64 4.73
C GLU A 29 17.41 2.23 4.47
N ILE A 30 18.10 1.41 3.65
CA ILE A 30 17.72 0.01 3.43
C ILE A 30 17.78 -0.77 4.75
N ALA A 31 18.89 -0.68 5.48
CA ALA A 31 19.07 -1.39 6.74
C ALA A 31 18.08 -0.93 7.82
N LEU A 32 17.79 0.39 7.86
CA LEU A 32 16.78 0.95 8.77
C LEU A 32 15.36 0.48 8.41
N PHE A 33 15.02 0.44 7.13
CA PHE A 33 13.72 -0.06 6.67
C PHE A 33 13.56 -1.55 7.02
N GLU A 34 14.58 -2.38 6.79
CA GLU A 34 14.56 -3.80 7.18
C GLU A 34 14.43 -3.98 8.69
N ALA A 35 15.12 -3.16 9.48
CA ALA A 35 15.01 -3.19 10.94
C ALA A 35 13.60 -2.79 11.41
N ALA A 36 13.01 -1.73 10.83
CA ALA A 36 11.65 -1.32 11.12
C ALA A 36 10.64 -2.42 10.76
N TYR A 37 10.79 -3.04 9.58
CA TYR A 37 9.97 -4.15 9.14
C TYR A 37 10.02 -5.35 10.11
N LYS A 38 11.23 -5.78 10.50
CA LYS A 38 11.41 -6.89 11.46
C LYS A 38 10.75 -6.61 12.81
N ASN A 39 10.77 -5.36 13.26
CA ASN A 39 10.15 -4.93 14.51
C ASN A 39 8.69 -4.48 14.36
N LYS A 40 8.10 -4.62 13.16
CA LYS A 40 6.72 -4.20 12.84
C LYS A 40 6.45 -2.72 13.17
N LEU A 41 7.44 -1.86 12.95
CA LEU A 41 7.34 -0.43 13.19
C LEU A 41 6.87 0.29 11.91
N PRO A 42 5.91 1.22 12.00
CA PRO A 42 5.57 2.11 10.90
C PRO A 42 6.79 2.96 10.48
N VAL A 43 6.94 3.18 9.17
CA VAL A 43 8.03 3.99 8.60
C VAL A 43 7.46 5.28 8.02
N MET A 44 8.06 6.42 8.39
CA MET A 44 7.77 7.72 7.81
C MET A 44 8.94 8.18 6.95
N LEU A 45 8.69 8.40 5.67
CA LEU A 45 9.69 8.89 4.72
C LEU A 45 9.51 10.39 4.52
N LYS A 46 10.56 11.17 4.82
CA LYS A 46 10.58 12.62 4.63
C LYS A 46 11.69 13.02 3.68
N GLY A 47 11.39 13.90 2.74
CA GLY A 47 12.34 14.45 1.78
C GLY A 47 11.61 15.24 0.69
N PRO A 48 12.33 16.07 -0.10
CA PRO A 48 11.73 16.83 -1.18
C PRO A 48 11.13 15.92 -2.26
N THR A 49 10.28 16.47 -3.12
CA THR A 49 9.80 15.78 -4.32
C THR A 49 10.98 15.36 -5.18
N GLY A 50 10.91 14.16 -5.78
CA GLY A 50 11.98 13.63 -6.63
C GLY A 50 13.19 13.05 -5.89
N SER A 51 13.18 12.98 -4.55
CA SER A 51 14.29 12.39 -3.77
C SER A 51 14.32 10.85 -3.72
N GLY A 52 13.51 10.17 -4.55
CA GLY A 52 13.49 8.70 -4.64
C GLY A 52 12.69 7.95 -3.56
N LYS A 53 11.81 8.62 -2.78
CA LYS A 53 11.02 7.97 -1.72
C LYS A 53 10.16 6.81 -2.23
N THR A 54 9.35 7.06 -3.26
CA THR A 54 8.49 6.03 -3.89
C THR A 54 9.34 4.86 -4.39
N ARG A 55 10.47 5.16 -5.03
CA ARG A 55 11.40 4.14 -5.56
C ARG A 55 12.05 3.31 -4.44
N LEU A 56 12.39 3.92 -3.30
CA LEU A 56 12.87 3.19 -2.12
C LEU A 56 11.82 2.19 -1.64
N VAL A 57 10.55 2.59 -1.58
CA VAL A 57 9.46 1.70 -1.12
C VAL A 57 9.22 0.55 -2.10
N GLU A 58 9.23 0.81 -3.41
CA GLU A 58 9.17 -0.23 -4.45
C GLU A 58 10.33 -1.22 -4.30
N TYR A 59 11.56 -0.71 -4.17
CA TYR A 59 12.74 -1.55 -3.97
C TYR A 59 12.64 -2.40 -2.70
N MET A 60 12.17 -1.82 -1.58
CA MET A 60 12.01 -2.55 -0.33
C MET A 60 10.88 -3.58 -0.40
N ALA A 61 9.79 -3.31 -1.11
CA ALA A 61 8.70 -4.27 -1.32
C ALA A 61 9.18 -5.48 -2.11
N TRP A 62 9.90 -5.26 -3.22
CA TRP A 62 10.58 -6.31 -3.98
C TRP A 62 11.56 -7.10 -3.09
N LYS A 63 12.45 -6.40 -2.39
CA LYS A 63 13.49 -7.02 -1.56
C LYS A 63 12.93 -7.87 -0.43
N LEU A 64 11.80 -7.46 0.16
CA LEU A 64 11.12 -8.18 1.22
C LEU A 64 10.16 -9.26 0.69
N GLY A 65 9.97 -9.37 -0.63
CA GLY A 65 9.02 -10.27 -1.26
C GLY A 65 7.58 -10.00 -0.81
N ARG A 66 7.21 -8.72 -0.68
CA ARG A 66 5.88 -8.30 -0.20
C ARG A 66 5.13 -7.55 -1.28
N PRO A 67 3.81 -7.81 -1.44
CA PRO A 67 2.96 -6.98 -2.28
C PRO A 67 2.99 -5.52 -1.82
N LEU A 68 2.93 -4.58 -2.77
CA LEU A 68 2.90 -3.14 -2.49
C LEU A 68 1.54 -2.54 -2.90
N PHE A 69 0.85 -1.95 -1.94
CA PHE A 69 -0.39 -1.23 -2.12
C PHE A 69 -0.13 0.27 -1.95
N THR A 70 0.03 0.97 -3.08
CA THR A 70 0.21 2.43 -3.07
C THR A 70 -1.14 3.13 -3.10
N VAL A 71 -1.37 4.04 -2.16
CA VAL A 71 -2.52 4.93 -2.11
C VAL A 71 -2.01 6.36 -2.23
N ALA A 72 -2.41 7.05 -3.29
CA ALA A 72 -2.16 8.48 -3.42
C ALA A 72 -3.11 9.25 -2.51
N CYS A 73 -2.58 9.94 -1.51
CA CYS A 73 -3.36 10.75 -0.60
C CYS A 73 -3.71 12.12 -1.20
N HIS A 74 -4.92 12.58 -0.92
CA HIS A 74 -5.46 13.87 -1.33
C HIS A 74 -6.62 14.27 -0.40
N ASP A 75 -7.06 15.52 -0.46
CA ASP A 75 -8.07 16.08 0.46
C ASP A 75 -9.44 15.36 0.43
N GLY A 76 -9.74 14.71 -0.69
CA GLY A 76 -10.95 13.91 -0.89
C GLY A 76 -10.84 12.45 -0.42
N LEU A 77 -9.66 11.99 0.02
CA LEU A 77 -9.47 10.61 0.47
C LEU A 77 -10.15 10.41 1.83
N SER A 78 -11.08 9.46 1.91
CA SER A 78 -11.79 9.11 3.14
C SER A 78 -11.31 7.78 3.74
N GLY A 79 -11.60 7.54 5.01
CA GLY A 79 -11.31 6.25 5.65
C GLY A 79 -12.00 5.05 4.98
N ASN A 80 -13.16 5.26 4.34
CA ASN A 80 -13.85 4.23 3.57
C ASN A 80 -13.08 3.86 2.29
N ASP A 81 -12.36 4.81 1.68
CA ASP A 81 -11.53 4.50 0.51
C ASP A 81 -10.35 3.60 0.85
N LEU A 82 -9.85 3.66 2.09
CA LEU A 82 -8.81 2.78 2.60
C LEU A 82 -9.36 1.41 3.02
N THR A 83 -10.47 1.39 3.73
CA THR A 83 -11.02 0.16 4.34
C THR A 83 -11.88 -0.65 3.39
N GLY A 84 -12.71 -0.01 2.58
CA GLY A 84 -13.62 -0.68 1.65
C GLY A 84 -15.01 -0.07 1.65
N ARG A 85 -15.85 -0.55 0.72
CA ARG A 85 -17.21 -0.04 0.53
C ARG A 85 -18.13 -1.10 -0.06
N TYR A 86 -19.42 -0.94 0.19
CA TYR A 86 -20.45 -1.71 -0.51
C TYR A 86 -20.67 -1.16 -1.92
N LEU A 87 -20.68 -2.05 -2.92
CA LEU A 87 -21.03 -1.75 -4.30
C LEU A 87 -22.27 -2.55 -4.72
N ILE A 88 -23.05 -1.98 -5.63
CA ILE A 88 -24.19 -2.67 -6.24
C ILE A 88 -23.69 -3.36 -7.52
N LYS A 89 -23.91 -4.67 -7.63
CA LYS A 89 -23.55 -5.47 -8.80
C LYS A 89 -24.77 -6.26 -9.27
N GLY A 90 -25.49 -5.73 -10.25
CA GLY A 90 -26.79 -6.26 -10.65
C GLY A 90 -27.81 -6.04 -9.52
N ASP A 91 -28.44 -7.12 -9.06
CA ASP A 91 -29.44 -7.09 -7.99
C ASP A 91 -28.84 -7.36 -6.59
N GLU A 92 -27.51 -7.44 -6.46
CA GLU A 92 -26.81 -7.75 -5.21
C GLU A 92 -25.99 -6.56 -4.68
N VAL A 93 -25.94 -6.43 -3.35
CA VAL A 93 -25.07 -5.49 -2.64
C VAL A 93 -23.87 -6.27 -2.10
N VAL A 94 -22.68 -6.00 -2.64
CA VAL A 94 -21.44 -6.73 -2.34
C VAL A 94 -20.44 -5.85 -1.61
N TRP A 95 -19.76 -6.40 -0.61
CA TRP A 95 -18.64 -5.73 0.04
C TRP A 95 -17.36 -5.86 -0.79
N ILE A 96 -16.70 -4.74 -1.06
CA ILE A 96 -15.39 -4.71 -1.71
C ILE A 96 -14.37 -4.15 -0.71
N ASP A 97 -13.30 -4.91 -0.47
CA ASP A 97 -12.21 -4.46 0.39
C ASP A 97 -11.49 -3.25 -0.23
N GLY A 98 -11.01 -2.34 0.62
CA GLY A 98 -10.10 -1.28 0.23
C GLY A 98 -8.63 -1.71 0.32
N PRO A 99 -7.69 -0.92 -0.22
CA PRO A 99 -6.27 -1.27 -0.31
C PRO A 99 -5.65 -1.60 1.06
N LEU A 100 -6.10 -0.97 2.16
CA LEU A 100 -5.60 -1.26 3.49
C LEU A 100 -6.01 -2.66 3.97
N LEU A 101 -7.29 -3.02 3.81
CA LEU A 101 -7.75 -4.37 4.14
C LEU A 101 -7.13 -5.41 3.21
N MET A 102 -6.89 -5.04 1.95
CA MET A 102 -6.25 -5.92 0.99
C MET A 102 -4.81 -6.27 1.36
N ALA A 103 -4.03 -5.25 1.73
CA ALA A 103 -2.68 -5.43 2.24
C ALA A 103 -2.65 -6.24 3.54
N LEU A 104 -3.61 -6.00 4.45
CA LEU A 104 -3.71 -6.76 5.70
C LEU A 104 -3.91 -8.26 5.44
N LYS A 105 -4.82 -8.62 4.53
CA LYS A 105 -5.14 -10.02 4.20
C LYS A 105 -4.00 -10.74 3.48
N SER A 106 -3.25 -10.02 2.64
CA SER A 106 -2.12 -10.56 1.86
C SER A 106 -0.77 -10.47 2.59
N GLY A 107 -0.70 -9.77 3.73
CA GLY A 107 0.56 -9.45 4.40
C GLY A 107 1.45 -8.49 3.60
N GLY A 108 0.84 -7.62 2.79
CA GLY A 108 1.50 -6.61 1.97
C GLY A 108 1.87 -5.34 2.72
N ILE A 109 2.62 -4.48 2.04
CA ILE A 109 3.00 -3.14 2.48
C ILE A 109 1.96 -2.15 1.95
N VAL A 110 1.43 -1.29 2.82
CA VAL A 110 0.65 -0.11 2.40
C VAL A 110 1.57 1.09 2.37
N TYR A 111 1.64 1.75 1.21
CA TYR A 111 2.35 3.00 1.04
C TYR A 111 1.35 4.14 0.82
N LEU A 112 1.25 5.04 1.81
CA LEU A 112 0.44 6.24 1.73
C LEU A 112 1.31 7.37 1.16
N ASP A 113 1.24 7.57 -0.15
CA ASP A 113 2.02 8.60 -0.84
C ASP A 113 1.38 9.97 -0.63
N GLU A 114 2.19 10.99 -0.35
CA GLU A 114 1.72 12.35 -0.03
C GLU A 114 0.70 12.40 1.13
N VAL A 115 0.89 11.58 2.17
CA VAL A 115 -0.03 11.48 3.33
C VAL A 115 -0.36 12.82 4.01
N VAL A 116 0.47 13.84 3.84
CA VAL A 116 0.23 15.20 4.36
C VAL A 116 -0.93 15.91 3.66
N GLU A 117 -1.25 15.51 2.43
CA GLU A 117 -2.38 15.99 1.64
C GLU A 117 -3.69 15.27 2.00
N ALA A 118 -3.64 14.24 2.87
CA ALA A 118 -4.85 13.63 3.39
C ALA A 118 -5.47 14.53 4.46
N ARG A 119 -6.79 14.67 4.41
CA ARG A 119 -7.54 15.39 5.44
C ARG A 119 -7.39 14.68 6.79
N LYS A 120 -7.22 15.47 7.86
CA LYS A 120 -7.40 14.97 9.22
C LYS A 120 -8.89 14.83 9.49
N ASP A 121 -9.35 13.64 9.87
CA ASP A 121 -10.68 13.50 10.44
C ASP A 121 -10.68 14.24 11.79
N THR A 122 -11.49 15.30 11.87
CA THR A 122 -11.69 16.15 13.06
C THR A 122 -12.69 15.53 14.01
#